data_AF-A0A7Z0KW82-F1
#
_entry.id   AF-A0A7Z0KW82-F1
#
_cell.length_a   1.000
_cell.length_b   1.000
_cell.length_c   1.000
_cell.angle_alpha   90.00
_cell.angle_beta   90.00
_cell.angle_gamma   90.00
#
_symmetry.space_group_name_H-M   'P 1'
#
loop_
_entity.id
_entity.type
_entity.pdbx_description
1 polymer ?
#
loop_
_entity_poly.entity_id
_entity_poly.type
_entity_poly.pdbx_seq_one_letter_code
_entity_poly.pdbx_strand_id
1 'polypeptide(L)'
;MSFLDLPGWMIWGIIAVVFLVLEMVTTVYVALGFAVGAAIAGLVAFMAPDLAVGWQALIWAGLGLAVWLALSRWSAGRRKSRPDINDFDSRDSLPASDRRRRSLPGKDDAP
;
A
#
# COMPACT_ATOMS: atom_id res chain seq x y z
N MET A 1 5.77 -1.34 39.97
CA MET A 1 5.71 -2.12 38.72
C MET A 1 5.83 -1.16 37.56
N SER A 2 6.95 -1.18 36.86
CA SER A 2 7.13 -0.36 35.65
C SER A 2 6.29 -0.98 34.54
N PHE A 3 5.32 -0.24 34.01
CA PHE A 3 4.40 -0.71 32.95
C PHE A 3 5.10 -1.10 31.63
N LEU A 4 6.42 -0.90 31.55
CA LEU A 4 7.25 -1.09 30.36
C LEU A 4 8.27 -2.23 30.51
N ASP A 5 8.20 -3.04 31.57
CA ASP A 5 9.09 -4.19 31.77
C ASP A 5 8.66 -5.40 30.91
N LEU A 6 8.29 -5.12 29.66
CA LEU A 6 7.86 -6.11 28.68
C LEU A 6 9.10 -6.61 27.91
N PRO A 7 9.17 -7.92 27.63
CA PRO A 7 10.15 -8.45 26.69
C PRO A 7 10.10 -7.70 25.35
N GLY A 8 11.26 -7.42 24.74
CA GLY A 8 11.34 -6.63 23.51
C GLY A 8 10.47 -7.16 22.36
N TRP A 9 10.29 -8.49 22.26
CA TRP A 9 9.41 -9.10 21.27
C TRP A 9 7.91 -8.74 21.47
N MET A 10 7.45 -8.54 22.71
CA MET A 10 6.08 -8.09 22.99
C MET A 10 5.89 -6.64 22.57
N ILE A 11 6.90 -5.79 22.74
CA ILE A 11 6.85 -4.38 22.31
C ILE A 11 6.61 -4.32 20.79
N TRP A 12 7.37 -5.08 20.02
CA TRP A 12 7.18 -5.18 18.57
C TRP A 12 5.82 -5.77 18.18
N GLY A 13 5.33 -6.77 18.92
CA GLY A 13 3.99 -7.32 18.74
C GLY A 13 2.88 -6.27 18.94
N ILE A 14 2.99 -5.46 20.00
CA ILE A 14 2.04 -4.37 20.28
C ILE A 14 2.09 -3.34 19.14
N ILE A 15 3.29 -2.95 18.70
CA ILE A 15 3.47 -2.02 17.57
C ILE A 15 2.78 -2.58 16.31
N ALA A 16 2.96 -3.87 16.02
CA ALA A 16 2.33 -4.52 14.87
C ALA A 16 0.79 -4.45 14.95
N VAL A 17 0.21 -4.72 16.13
CA VAL A 17 -1.23 -4.64 16.36
C VAL A 17 -1.74 -3.21 16.20
N VAL A 18 -1.05 -2.22 16.76
CA VAL A 18 -1.44 -0.80 16.63
C VAL A 18 -1.46 -0.38 15.16
N PHE A 19 -0.42 -0.71 14.39
CA PHE A 19 -0.40 -0.41 12.95
C PHE A 19 -1.50 -1.16 12.19
N LEU A 20 -1.81 -2.41 12.55
CA LEU A 20 -2.90 -3.15 11.94
C LEU A 20 -4.25 -2.47 12.19
N VAL A 21 -4.50 -2.00 13.42
CA VAL A 21 -5.72 -1.26 13.77
C VAL A 21 -5.80 0.06 13.00
N LEU A 22 -4.69 0.82 12.94
CA LEU A 22 -4.62 2.06 12.15
C LEU A 22 -4.89 1.82 10.67
N GLU A 23 -4.42 0.70 10.13
CA GLU A 23 -4.73 0.31 8.76
C GLU A 23 -6.22 0.08 8.56
N MET A 24 -6.89 -0.63 9.47
CA MET A 24 -8.34 -0.88 9.36
C MET A 24 -9.16 0.42 9.38
N VAL A 25 -8.67 1.47 10.05
CA VAL A 25 -9.31 2.80 10.09
C VAL A 25 -9.03 3.62 8.83
N THR A 26 -7.81 3.52 8.28
CA THR A 26 -7.35 4.42 7.21
C THR A 26 -7.52 3.83 5.80
N THR A 27 -7.43 2.50 5.65
CA THR A 27 -7.53 1.77 4.37
C THR A 27 -6.55 2.24 3.26
N VAL A 28 -5.39 2.79 3.65
CA VAL A 28 -4.40 3.40 2.72
C VAL A 28 -3.22 2.45 2.40
N TYR A 29 -3.15 1.27 3.00
CA TYR A 29 -2.06 0.28 2.91
C TYR A 29 -0.70 0.71 3.46
N VAL A 30 -0.61 1.92 4.04
CA VAL A 30 0.63 2.47 4.61
C VAL A 30 0.96 1.75 5.92
N ALA A 31 -0.01 1.70 6.83
CA ALA A 31 0.18 1.13 8.15
C ALA A 31 0.35 -0.39 8.07
N LEU A 32 -0.26 -1.05 7.08
CA LEU A 32 -0.08 -2.49 6.84
C LEU A 32 1.38 -2.89 6.64
N GLY A 33 2.14 -2.11 5.86
CA GLY A 33 3.56 -2.40 5.60
C GLY A 33 4.38 -2.38 6.89
N PHE A 34 4.18 -1.35 7.71
CA PHE A 34 4.85 -1.22 9.00
C PHE A 34 4.36 -2.23 10.05
N ALA A 35 3.10 -2.67 9.98
CA ALA A 35 2.58 -3.75 10.81
C ALA A 35 3.30 -5.07 10.53
N VAL A 36 3.44 -5.42 9.25
CA VAL A 36 4.17 -6.63 8.82
C VAL A 36 5.64 -6.53 9.21
N GLY A 37 6.28 -5.38 8.96
CA GLY A 37 7.66 -5.14 9.41
C GLY A 37 7.82 -5.33 10.91
N ALA A 38 6.86 -4.86 11.71
CA ALA A 38 6.93 -4.94 13.18
C ALA A 38 6.73 -6.38 13.67
N ALA A 39 5.84 -7.13 13.03
CA ALA A 39 5.67 -8.56 13.32
C ALA A 39 6.95 -9.35 13.05
N ILE A 40 7.64 -9.06 11.94
CA ILE A 40 8.91 -9.71 11.61
C ILE A 40 10.01 -9.29 12.60
N ALA A 41 10.12 -7.99 12.93
CA ALA A 41 11.07 -7.51 13.92
C ALA A 41 10.82 -8.14 15.30
N GLY A 42 9.56 -8.34 15.69
CA GLY A 42 9.18 -9.05 16.91
C GLY A 42 9.57 -10.52 16.89
N LEU A 43 9.41 -11.20 15.75
CA LEU A 43 9.88 -12.58 15.57
C LEU A 43 11.41 -12.66 15.66
N VAL A 44 12.13 -11.71 15.06
CA VAL A 44 13.60 -11.63 15.17
C VAL A 44 14.02 -11.38 16.63
N ALA A 45 13.36 -10.46 17.34
CA ALA A 45 13.64 -10.19 18.75
C ALA A 45 13.30 -11.40 19.66
N PHE A 46 12.34 -12.24 19.27
CA PHE A 46 12.03 -13.48 19.95
C PHE A 46 13.13 -14.54 19.75
N MET A 47 13.68 -14.67 18.53
CA MET A 47 14.73 -15.65 18.22
C MET A 47 16.13 -15.18 18.64
N ALA A 48 16.39 -13.88 18.62
CA ALA A 48 17.67 -13.25 18.94
C ALA A 48 17.46 -12.09 19.93
N PRO A 49 17.18 -12.38 21.21
CA PRO A 49 16.86 -11.35 22.21
C PRO A 49 18.03 -10.37 22.49
N ASP A 50 19.28 -10.80 22.28
CA ASP A 50 20.47 -9.95 22.45
C ASP A 50 20.75 -9.02 21.26
N LEU A 51 19.96 -9.09 20.18
CA LEU A 51 20.15 -8.21 19.03
C LEU A 51 19.90 -6.76 19.44
N ALA A 52 20.87 -5.87 19.20
CA ALA A 52 20.72 -4.46 19.54
C ALA A 52 19.46 -3.85 18.91
N VAL A 53 18.74 -3.03 19.68
CA VAL A 53 17.50 -2.37 19.26
C VAL A 53 17.67 -1.57 17.96
N GLY A 54 18.85 -0.98 17.74
CA GLY A 54 19.17 -0.28 16.50
C GLY A 54 19.06 -1.17 15.25
N TRP A 55 19.54 -2.42 15.34
CA TRP A 55 19.41 -3.38 14.24
C TRP A 55 17.97 -3.86 14.06
N GLN A 56 17.24 -4.07 15.16
CA GLN A 56 15.82 -4.42 15.10
C GLN A 56 15.01 -3.31 14.40
N ALA A 57 15.29 -2.04 14.72
CA ALA A 57 14.65 -0.89 14.09
C ALA A 57 15.00 -0.74 12.60
N LEU A 58 16.24 -1.05 12.20
CA LEU A 58 16.64 -1.08 10.79
C LEU A 58 15.91 -2.17 10.01
N ILE A 59 15.78 -3.37 10.58
CA ILE A 59 15.00 -4.47 9.99
C ILE A 59 13.54 -4.04 9.82
N TRP A 60 12.95 -3.48 10.88
CA TRP A 60 11.58 -2.97 10.86
C TRP A 60 11.35 -1.92 9.77
N ALA A 61 12.19 -0.88 9.73
CA ALA A 61 12.06 0.21 8.77
C ALA A 61 12.28 -0.27 7.33
N GLY A 62 13.29 -1.11 7.11
CA GLY A 62 13.62 -1.66 5.79
C GLY A 62 12.51 -2.57 5.25
N LEU A 63 12.02 -3.52 6.06
CA LEU A 63 10.94 -4.41 5.68
C LEU A 63 9.62 -3.66 5.52
N GLY A 64 9.29 -2.76 6.45
CA GLY A 64 8.07 -1.98 6.38
C GLY A 64 8.00 -1.13 5.11
N LEU A 65 9.11 -0.46 4.76
CA LEU A 65 9.23 0.31 3.53
C LEU A 65 9.12 -0.58 2.29
N ALA A 66 9.82 -1.71 2.27
CA ALA A 66 9.79 -2.64 1.13
C ALA A 66 8.39 -3.19 0.85
N VAL A 67 7.69 -3.62 1.92
CA VAL A 67 6.32 -4.12 1.84
C VAL A 67 5.37 -3.00 1.37
N TRP A 68 5.48 -1.81 1.95
CA TRP A 68 4.67 -0.66 1.55
C TRP A 68 4.86 -0.29 0.07
N LEU A 69 6.10 -0.24 -0.41
CA LEU A 69 6.40 0.05 -1.82
C LEU A 69 5.83 -1.01 -2.76
N ALA A 70 5.94 -2.30 -2.39
CA ALA A 70 5.38 -3.40 -3.17
C ALA A 70 3.84 -3.30 -3.27
N LEU A 71 3.15 -3.08 -2.15
CA LEU A 71 1.70 -2.89 -2.10
C LEU A 71 1.24 -1.63 -2.84
N SER A 72 1.95 -0.52 -2.69
CA SER A 72 1.65 0.74 -3.36
C SER A 72 1.74 0.60 -4.87
N ARG A 73 2.79 -0.07 -5.36
CA ARG A 73 2.99 -0.30 -6.79
C ARG A 73 1.96 -1.26 -7.38
N TRP A 74 1.59 -2.31 -6.64
CA TRP A 74 0.57 -3.26 -7.05
C TRP A 74 -0.84 -2.64 -7.09
N SER A 75 -1.21 -1.86 -6.07
CA SER A 75 -2.51 -1.21 -6.01
C SER A 75 -2.68 -0.13 -7.09
N ALA A 76 -1.63 0.63 -7.40
CA ALA A 76 -1.63 1.60 -8.50
C ALA A 76 -1.86 0.93 -9.87
N GLY A 77 -1.22 -0.23 -10.10
CA GLY A 77 -1.42 -1.01 -11.33
C GLY A 77 -2.87 -1.45 -11.53
N ARG A 78 -3.54 -1.91 -10.46
CA ARG A 78 -4.95 -2.33 -10.52
C ARG A 78 -5.92 -1.18 -10.79
N ARG A 79 -5.66 0.03 -10.29
CA ARG A 79 -6.53 1.20 -10.57
C ARG A 79 -6.51 1.58 -12.04
N LYS A 80 -5.37 1.40 -12.72
CA LYS A 80 -5.23 1.73 -14.14
C LYS A 80 -5.96 0.75 -15.07
N SER A 81 -6.30 -0.44 -14.59
CA SER A 81 -7.00 -1.48 -15.36
C SER A 81 -8.52 -1.50 -15.15
N ARG A 82 -9.08 -0.57 -14.36
CA ARG A 82 -10.54 -0.42 -14.31
C ARG A 82 -10.96 0.34 -15.58
N PRO A 83 -11.77 -0.26 -16.47
CA PRO A 83 -12.36 0.47 -17.58
C PRO A 83 -13.10 1.68 -17.00
N ASP A 84 -12.89 2.86 -17.58
CA ASP A 84 -13.63 4.04 -17.15
C ASP A 84 -15.12 3.76 -17.41
N ILE A 85 -16.00 4.25 -16.53
CA ILE A 85 -17.44 4.20 -16.77
C ILE A 85 -17.78 4.85 -18.13
N ASN A 86 -17.00 5.86 -18.52
CA ASN A 86 -17.08 6.53 -19.81
C ASN A 86 -16.67 5.65 -21.01
N ASP A 87 -15.98 4.51 -20.80
CA ASP A 87 -15.65 3.57 -21.87
C ASP A 87 -16.86 2.70 -22.25
N PHE A 88 -17.87 2.61 -21.39
CA PHE A 88 -19.13 1.88 -21.66
C PHE A 88 -20.24 2.77 -22.23
N ASP A 89 -20.03 4.09 -22.26
CA ASP A 89 -20.99 5.01 -22.85
C ASP A 89 -21.00 4.85 -24.37
N SER A 90 -22.17 4.47 -24.89
CA SER A 90 -22.40 4.36 -26.33
C SER A 90 -22.25 5.74 -26.97
N ARG A 91 -21.72 5.80 -28.21
CA ARG A 91 -21.53 7.06 -28.96
C ARG A 91 -22.76 7.99 -28.95
N ASP A 92 -23.95 7.42 -28.82
CA ASP A 92 -25.23 8.12 -28.80
C ASP A 92 -25.52 8.88 -27.49
N SER A 93 -24.90 8.51 -26.37
CA SER A 93 -25.02 9.26 -25.10
C SER A 93 -24.18 10.54 -25.09
N LEU A 94 -23.23 10.68 -26.03
CA LEU A 94 -22.41 11.88 -26.14
C LEU A 94 -23.19 13.07 -26.71
N PRO A 95 -22.89 14.31 -26.28
CA PRO A 95 -23.43 15.53 -26.89
C PRO A 95 -23.08 15.62 -28.38
N ALA A 96 -23.92 16.29 -29.16
CA ALA A 96 -23.75 16.40 -30.62
C ALA A 96 -22.41 17.03 -31.04
N SER A 97 -21.84 17.91 -30.21
CA SER A 97 -20.53 18.53 -30.43
C SER A 97 -19.37 17.52 -30.40
N ASP A 98 -19.40 16.57 -29.47
CA ASP A 98 -18.32 15.60 -29.26
C ASP A 98 -18.40 14.42 -30.23
N ARG A 99 -19.62 14.03 -30.63
CA ARG A 99 -19.84 13.06 -31.71
C ARG A 99 -19.15 13.47 -33.01
N ARG A 100 -19.29 14.74 -33.39
CA ARG A 100 -18.70 15.29 -34.62
C ARG A 100 -17.16 15.28 -34.60
N ARG A 101 -16.55 15.47 -33.42
CA ARG A 101 -15.10 15.50 -33.25
C ARG A 101 -14.47 14.11 -33.44
N ARG A 102 -15.17 13.05 -33.02
CA ARG A 102 -14.74 11.63 -33.15
C ARG A 102 -15.04 11.00 -34.51
N SER A 103 -15.77 11.67 -35.40
CA SER A 103 -16.11 11.20 -36.74
C SER A 103 -15.24 11.81 -37.85
N LEU A 104 -14.38 12.77 -37.50
CA LEU A 104 -13.39 13.29 -38.45
C LEU A 104 -12.26 12.25 -38.58
N PRO A 105 -11.85 11.88 -39.80
CA PRO A 105 -10.67 11.04 -39.99
C PRO A 105 -9.48 11.71 -39.30
N GLY A 106 -8.74 10.92 -38.52
CA GLY A 106 -7.58 11.42 -37.81
C GLY A 106 -6.55 11.90 -38.81
N LYS A 107 -5.77 12.92 -38.45
CA LYS A 107 -4.61 13.38 -39.23
C LYS A 107 -3.59 12.26 -39.48
N ASP A 108 -3.70 11.16 -38.75
CA ASP A 108 -2.84 9.97 -38.82
C ASP A 108 -3.33 8.94 -39.85
N ASP A 109 -4.49 9.15 -40.47
CA ASP A 109 -5.08 8.30 -41.52
C ASP A 109 -4.83 8.85 -42.94
N ALA A 110 -4.02 9.91 -43.08
CA ALA A 110 -3.57 10.40 -44.38
C ALA A 110 -2.44 9.50 -44.91
N PRO A 111 -2.52 9.02 -46.16
CA PRO A 111 -1.50 8.15 -46.76
C PRO A 111 -0.13 8.82 -46.87
#